data_AF-A0A355WJN0-F1
#
_entry.id   AF-A0A355WJN0-F1
#
_cell.length_a   1.000
_cell.length_b   1.000
_cell.length_c   1.000
_cell.angle_alpha   90.00
_cell.angle_beta   90.00
_cell.angle_gamma   90.00
#
_symmetry.space_group_name_H-M   'P 1'
#
loop_
_entity.id
_entity.type
_entity.pdbx_description
1 polymer ?
#
loop_
_entity_poly.entity_id
_entity_poly.type
_entity_poly.pdbx_seq_one_letter_code
_entity_poly.pdbx_strand_id
1 'polypeptide(L)'
;FYSNGAKLVGVDGPSGKIDAVALHAAMMNFESGGVKDVQRGPVSLTQVTDLGGVYNLEEIRAVTKVAKSFDAPCHLDGARFA
;
A
#
# COMPACT_ATOMS: atom_id res chain seq x y z
N PHE A 1 7.85 -1.78 18.13
CA PHE A 1 6.57 -1.05 18.23
C PHE A 1 5.72 -1.32 17.00
N TYR A 2 4.41 -1.50 17.20
CA TYR A 2 3.26 -1.79 16.29
C TYR A 2 3.43 -2.74 15.08
N SER A 3 4.53 -2.68 14.34
CA SER A 3 4.83 -3.48 13.14
C SER A 3 5.92 -4.55 13.36
N ASN A 4 6.24 -4.87 14.62
CA ASN A 4 7.35 -5.76 15.00
C ASN A 4 8.72 -5.39 14.36
N GLY A 5 8.98 -4.09 14.17
CA GLY A 5 10.24 -3.59 13.60
C GLY A 5 10.19 -3.31 12.09
N ALA A 6 9.06 -3.53 11.41
CA ALA A 6 8.92 -3.16 10.01
C ALA A 6 8.83 -1.63 9.83
N LYS A 7 9.46 -1.11 8.77
CA LYS A 7 9.36 0.29 8.37
C LYS A 7 8.07 0.50 7.57
N LEU A 8 7.31 1.54 7.93
CA LEU A 8 6.17 1.99 7.13
C LEU A 8 6.61 3.07 6.14
N VAL A 9 6.07 3.00 4.93
CA VAL A 9 6.35 3.92 3.84
C VAL A 9 5.00 4.45 3.37
N GLY A 10 4.78 5.75 3.56
CA GLY A 10 3.57 6.40 3.11
C GLY A 10 3.54 6.51 1.58
N VAL A 11 2.37 6.30 1.00
CA VAL A 11 2.10 6.54 -0.42
C VAL A 11 0.90 7.46 -0.49
N ASP A 12 1.10 8.65 -1.03
CA ASP A 12 0.06 9.67 -1.08
C ASP A 12 -0.97 9.41 -2.17
N GLY A 13 -2.13 10.03 -2.00
CA GLY A 13 -3.20 10.10 -2.98
C GLY A 13 -4.45 10.79 -2.39
N PRO A 14 -5.44 11.09 -3.24
CA PRO A 14 -6.59 11.89 -2.84
C PRO A 14 -7.47 11.15 -1.81
N SER A 15 -8.02 11.90 -0.85
CA SER A 15 -8.96 11.39 0.17
C SER A 15 -8.42 10.21 1.00
N GLY A 16 -7.11 10.18 1.24
CA GLY A 16 -6.45 9.09 1.99
C GLY A 16 -6.40 7.77 1.22
N LYS A 17 -6.60 7.81 -0.11
CA LYS A 17 -6.42 6.66 -0.99
C LYS A 17 -4.98 6.61 -1.49
N ILE A 18 -4.46 5.42 -1.72
CA ILE A 18 -3.19 5.18 -2.37
C ILE A 18 -3.38 5.44 -3.87
N ASP A 19 -2.57 6.36 -4.42
CA ASP A 19 -2.44 6.48 -5.87
C ASP A 19 -1.58 5.33 -6.44
N ALA A 20 -2.06 4.69 -7.50
CA ALA A 20 -1.37 3.52 -8.06
C ALA A 20 -0.03 3.87 -8.73
N VAL A 21 0.10 5.07 -9.31
CA VAL A 21 1.35 5.52 -9.93
C VAL A 21 2.37 5.85 -8.83
N ALA A 22 1.95 6.55 -7.78
CA ALA A 22 2.77 6.82 -6.61
C ALA A 22 3.22 5.52 -5.92
N LEU A 23 2.35 4.51 -5.83
CA LEU A 23 2.70 3.21 -5.29
C LEU A 23 3.78 2.53 -6.11
N HIS A 24 3.63 2.50 -7.44
CA HIS A 24 4.63 1.90 -8.32
C HIS A 24 5.99 2.57 -8.16
N ALA A 25 6.02 3.91 -8.12
CA ALA A 25 7.24 4.68 -7.90
C ALA A 25 7.87 4.37 -6.52
N ALA A 26 7.05 4.28 -5.46
CA ALA A 26 7.53 3.92 -4.14
C ALA A 26 8.12 2.51 -4.09
N MET A 27 7.49 1.54 -4.75
CA MET A 27 7.96 0.15 -4.78
C MET A 27 9.28 0.00 -5.55
N MET A 28 9.51 0.79 -6.60
CA MET A 28 10.78 0.80 -7.33
C MET A 28 11.98 1.23 -6.46
N ASN A 29 11.78 2.00 -5.40
CA ASN A 29 12.89 2.46 -4.53
C ASN A 29 13.53 1.35 -3.66
N PHE A 30 12.96 0.15 -3.64
CA PHE A 30 13.40 -0.95 -2.79
C PHE A 30 14.13 -2.08 -3.55
N GLU A 31 14.61 -1.84 -4.78
CA GLU A 31 15.29 -2.85 -5.61
C GLU A 31 16.66 -3.28 -5.12
N SER A 32 17.34 -2.46 -4.32
CA SER A 32 18.76 -2.68 -4.00
C SER A 32 19.06 -3.97 -3.21
N GLY A 33 18.05 -4.66 -2.65
CA GLY A 33 18.14 -6.05 -2.20
C GLY A 33 19.22 -6.37 -1.14
N GLY A 34 19.90 -5.36 -0.61
CA GLY A 34 20.96 -5.54 0.35
C GLY A 34 20.40 -6.06 1.67
N VAL A 35 21.14 -6.93 2.35
CA VAL A 35 20.75 -7.49 3.66
C VAL A 35 20.58 -6.44 4.77
N LYS A 36 21.06 -5.21 4.54
CA LYS A 36 20.89 -4.06 5.44
C LYS A 36 19.82 -3.09 4.98
N ASP A 37 19.28 -3.29 3.77
CA ASP A 37 18.27 -2.43 3.20
C ASP A 37 16.88 -2.90 3.64
N VAL A 38 15.96 -1.94 3.72
CA VAL A 38 14.56 -2.24 3.92
C VAL A 38 14.05 -2.98 2.68
N GLN A 39 13.40 -4.11 2.89
CA GLN A 39 12.82 -4.90 1.81
C GLN A 39 11.40 -4.41 1.50
N ARG A 40 10.94 -4.70 0.28
CA ARG A 40 9.55 -4.48 -0.12
C ARG A 40 8.63 -5.27 0.81
N GLY A 41 7.68 -4.55 1.41
CA GLY A 41 6.65 -5.12 2.27
C GLY A 41 5.31 -5.28 1.54
N PRO A 42 4.29 -5.80 2.24
CA PRO A 42 2.92 -5.84 1.72
C PRO A 42 2.34 -4.42 1.55
N VAL A 43 1.30 -4.32 0.73
CA VAL A 43 0.50 -3.10 0.58
C VAL A 43 -0.75 -3.20 1.45
N SER A 44 -0.98 -2.24 2.33
CA SER A 44 -2.18 -2.18 3.19
C SER A 44 -3.05 -1.00 2.78
N LEU A 45 -4.30 -1.26 2.40
CA LEU A 45 -5.31 -0.24 2.12
C LEU A 45 -6.31 -0.19 3.28
N THR A 46 -6.92 0.96 3.54
CA THR A 46 -8.03 1.10 4.50
C THR A 46 -9.32 1.47 3.77
N GLN A 47 -10.41 0.78 4.08
CA GLN A 47 -11.73 1.00 3.48
C GLN A 47 -12.81 0.96 4.57
N VAL A 48 -13.57 2.02 4.81
CA VAL A 48 -13.45 3.43 4.37
C VAL A 48 -12.19 4.09 4.96
N THR A 49 -11.51 4.96 4.20
CA THR A 49 -10.27 5.63 4.66
C THR A 49 -10.52 6.55 5.86
N ASP A 50 -9.49 6.91 6.62
CA ASP A 50 -9.60 7.81 7.78
C ASP A 50 -10.10 9.22 7.42
N LEU A 51 -10.01 9.60 6.14
CA LEU A 51 -10.53 10.85 5.59
C LEU A 51 -11.92 10.69 4.95
N GLY A 52 -12.59 9.55 5.14
CA GLY A 52 -13.93 9.29 4.60
C GLY A 52 -13.96 8.89 3.13
N GLY A 53 -12.81 8.63 2.50
CA GLY A 53 -12.72 8.17 1.13
C GLY A 53 -13.16 6.71 0.98
N VAL A 54 -13.92 6.43 -0.08
CA VAL A 54 -14.36 5.07 -0.43
C VAL A 54 -13.71 4.66 -1.73
N TYR A 55 -12.89 3.61 -1.70
CA TYR A 55 -12.36 3.01 -2.93
C TYR A 55 -13.49 2.35 -3.74
N ASN A 56 -13.52 2.60 -5.04
CA ASN A 56 -14.30 1.80 -5.98
C ASN A 56 -13.48 0.57 -6.43
N LEU A 57 -14.14 -0.35 -7.15
CA LEU A 57 -13.49 -1.59 -7.59
C LEU A 57 -12.33 -1.38 -8.57
N GLU A 58 -12.38 -0.34 -9.41
CA GLU A 58 -11.32 -0.02 -10.36
C GLU A 58 -10.07 0.51 -9.64
N GLU A 59 -10.26 1.36 -8.63
CA GLU A 59 -9.18 1.88 -7.79
C GLU A 59 -8.51 0.74 -6.99
N ILE A 60 -9.30 -0.17 -6.40
CA ILE A 60 -8.74 -1.37 -5.71
C ILE A 60 -7.95 -2.23 -6.70
N ARG A 61 -8.50 -2.47 -7.90
CA ARG A 61 -7.82 -3.25 -8.96
C ARG A 61 -6.52 -2.57 -9.40
N ALA A 62 -6.49 -1.25 -9.52
CA ALA A 62 -5.29 -0.50 -9.91
C ALA A 62 -4.18 -0.69 -8.88
N VAL A 63 -4.48 -0.49 -7.59
CA VAL A 63 -3.51 -0.65 -6.49
C VAL A 63 -3.03 -2.10 -6.38
N THR A 64 -3.95 -3.06 -6.37
CA THR A 64 -3.60 -4.49 -6.23
C THR A 64 -2.85 -5.04 -7.45
N LYS A 65 -3.08 -4.50 -8.65
CA LYS A 65 -2.31 -4.84 -9.85
C LYS A 65 -0.84 -4.42 -9.72
N VAL A 66 -0.58 -3.24 -9.16
CA VAL A 66 0.78 -2.78 -8.88
C VAL A 66 1.44 -3.67 -7.82
N ALA A 67 0.76 -3.92 -6.70
CA ALA A 67 1.31 -4.82 -5.67
C ALA A 67 1.68 -6.20 -6.24
N LYS A 68 0.78 -6.77 -7.06
CA LYS A 68 0.99 -8.06 -7.73
C LYS A 68 2.18 -8.06 -8.70
N SER A 69 2.48 -6.97 -9.39
CA SER A 69 3.65 -6.92 -10.29
C SER A 69 4.99 -6.99 -9.55
N PHE A 70 4.99 -6.73 -8.24
CA PHE A 70 6.16 -6.87 -7.37
C PHE A 70 6.08 -8.08 -6.43
N ASP A 71 5.14 -8.99 -6.67
CA ASP A 71 4.87 -10.15 -5.79
C ASP A 71 4.58 -9.76 -4.34
N ALA A 72 4.05 -8.55 -4.12
CA ALA A 72 3.73 -8.04 -2.79
C ALA A 72 2.29 -8.44 -2.38
N PRO A 73 2.10 -9.02 -1.18
CA PRO A 73 0.77 -9.29 -0.65
C PRO A 73 -0.03 -8.00 -0.43
N CYS A 74 -1.36 -8.11 -0.49
CA CYS A 74 -2.25 -7.01 -0.13
C CYS A 74 -3.02 -7.34 1.16
N HIS A 75 -3.20 -6.33 2.00
CA HIS A 75 -4.09 -6.31 3.14
C HIS A 75 -5.15 -5.22 2.93
N LEU A 76 -6.39 -5.51 3.32
CA LEU A 76 -7.48 -4.53 3.33
C LEU A 76 -7.98 -4.38 4.77
N ASP A 77 -7.63 -3.26 5.39
CA ASP A 77 -8.17 -2.85 6.69
C ASP A 77 -9.62 -2.41 6.52
N GLY A 78 -10.50 -3.26 7.02
CA GLY A 78 -11.95 -3.13 6.97
C GLY A 78 -12.59 -2.61 8.25
N ALA A 79 -11.86 -1.87 9.10
CA ALA A 79 -12.37 -1.39 10.39
C ALA A 79 -13.72 -0.63 10.31
N ARG A 80 -14.12 -0.16 9.12
CA ARG A 80 -15.37 0.55 8.85
C ARG A 80 -16.30 -0.19 7.88
N PHE A 81 -16.14 -1.51 7.70
CA PHE A 81 -17.16 -2.32 7.04
C PHE A 81 -18.39 -2.42 7.94
N ALA A 82 -19.49 -1.82 7.48
CA ALA A 82 -20.83 -2.01 8.03
C ALA A 82 -21.66 -2.81 7.01
#